data_AF-A0A174CIG2-F1
#
_entry.id   AF-A0A174CIG2-F1
#
_cell.length_a   1.000
_cell.length_b   1.000
_cell.length_c   1.000
_cell.angle_alpha   90.00
_cell.angle_beta   90.00
_cell.angle_gamma   90.00
#
_symmetry.space_group_name_H-M   'P 1'
#
loop_
_entity.id
_entity.type
_entity.pdbx_description
1 polymer ?
#
loop_
_entity_poly.entity_id
_entity_poly.type
_entity_poly.pdbx_seq_one_letter_code
_entity_poly.pdbx_strand_id
1 'polypeptide(L)'
;MNNMERDVYVLTNTYKEPIEMVQGTNGIPLIFYFRDYDIPTGTTASVFIQKPSGKAIQAAGAVSVNEDSVTVNTTTQMTAEVGESILQMQLMLNEKNIFTFNHPLTISKSAIPVNSENGSSFIDECIEKLEMATAKAETATDESKEATESSKKTTEEMKQKAQNGEFSATVDAGNTITGEPGTTAIVRNSGTAKDAVFDFTIPRGMPGVSTSLSPGIFEMYVNDSGHLMLRHNDNEPAPPLTIQDGRLIYTLS
;
A
#
# COMPACT_ATOMS: atom_id res chain seq x y z
N MET A 1 -43.23 9.46 -15.29
CA MET A 1 -43.82 9.10 -13.99
C MET A 1 -44.49 10.35 -13.47
N ASN A 2 -45.73 10.28 -12.95
CA ASN A 2 -46.41 11.47 -12.48
C ASN A 2 -45.77 11.97 -11.18
N ASN A 3 -45.69 13.30 -11.03
CA ASN A 3 -45.14 14.02 -9.89
C ASN A 3 -46.19 15.00 -9.36
N MET A 4 -46.01 15.48 -8.13
CA MET A 4 -46.73 16.64 -7.63
C MET A 4 -45.77 17.82 -7.54
N GLU A 5 -46.12 18.91 -8.19
CA GLU A 5 -45.29 20.10 -8.24
C GLU A 5 -45.84 21.18 -7.31
N ARG A 6 -44.95 21.89 -6.61
CA ARG A 6 -45.29 22.98 -5.70
C ARG A 6 -44.29 24.11 -5.84
N ASP A 7 -44.78 25.33 -5.73
CA ASP A 7 -43.92 26.50 -5.62
C ASP A 7 -43.56 26.76 -4.16
N VAL A 8 -42.30 27.13 -3.93
CA VAL A 8 -41.77 27.47 -2.61
C VAL A 8 -41.09 28.83 -2.67
N TYR A 9 -41.29 29.55 -1.58
CA TYR A 9 -40.75 30.87 -1.34
C TYR A 9 -40.00 30.82 -0.01
N VAL A 10 -38.80 31.39 0.04
CA VAL A 10 -37.96 31.44 1.25
C VAL A 10 -37.79 32.86 1.79
N LEU A 11 -38.04 33.87 0.96
CA LEU A 11 -38.00 35.27 1.38
C LEU A 11 -39.38 35.76 1.82
N THR A 12 -40.44 35.16 1.30
CA THR A 12 -41.82 35.53 1.63
C THR A 12 -42.68 34.32 2.01
N ASN A 13 -43.53 34.49 3.02
CA ASN A 13 -44.47 33.43 3.41
C ASN A 13 -45.83 33.66 2.75
N THR A 14 -46.02 33.07 1.58
CA THR A 14 -47.29 33.05 0.85
C THR A 14 -48.17 31.89 1.27
N TYR A 15 -49.45 31.96 0.90
CA TYR A 15 -50.39 30.85 1.06
C TYR A 15 -49.89 29.60 0.34
N LYS A 16 -50.01 28.44 0.98
CA LYS A 16 -49.56 27.14 0.47
C LYS A 16 -50.75 26.21 0.43
N GLU A 17 -51.10 25.74 -0.77
CA GLU A 17 -52.09 24.68 -0.91
C GLU A 17 -51.56 23.41 -0.24
N PRO A 18 -52.33 22.81 0.71
CA PRO A 18 -51.94 21.56 1.31
C PRO A 18 -51.63 20.49 0.27
N ILE A 19 -50.58 19.72 0.53
CA ILE A 19 -50.31 18.52 -0.24
C ILE A 19 -51.18 17.43 0.34
N GLU A 20 -52.12 16.92 -0.43
CA GLU A 20 -53.01 15.85 0.00
C GLU A 20 -52.47 14.48 -0.43
N MET A 21 -52.40 13.55 0.52
CA MET A 21 -51.97 12.17 0.25
C MET A 21 -52.84 11.17 1.01
N VAL A 22 -52.82 9.92 0.54
CA VAL A 22 -53.42 8.78 1.27
C VAL A 22 -52.32 8.08 2.07
N GLN A 23 -52.66 7.64 3.27
CA GLN A 23 -51.76 6.95 4.19
C GLN A 23 -51.02 5.79 3.48
N GLY A 24 -49.69 5.76 3.59
CA GLY A 24 -48.82 4.75 2.99
C GLY A 24 -48.34 5.04 1.56
N THR A 25 -48.75 6.16 0.95
CA THR A 25 -48.25 6.60 -0.37
C THR A 25 -46.73 6.81 -0.34
N ASN A 26 -46.02 6.12 -1.25
CA ASN A 26 -44.55 6.21 -1.40
C ASN A 26 -44.08 6.32 -2.86
N GLY A 27 -44.99 6.38 -3.82
CA GLY A 27 -44.69 6.33 -5.25
C GLY A 27 -44.82 7.66 -5.99
N ILE A 28 -45.09 8.77 -5.30
CA ILE A 28 -45.36 10.08 -5.94
C ILE A 28 -44.34 11.10 -5.46
N PRO A 29 -43.28 11.39 -6.25
CA PRO A 29 -42.32 12.42 -5.90
C PRO A 29 -42.97 13.80 -5.81
N LEU A 30 -42.48 14.60 -4.85
CA LEU A 30 -42.80 16.02 -4.73
C LEU A 30 -41.66 16.83 -5.34
N ILE A 31 -41.96 17.74 -6.26
CA ILE A 31 -40.98 18.68 -6.80
C ILE A 31 -41.33 20.07 -6.32
N PHE A 32 -40.40 20.71 -5.61
CA PHE A 32 -40.54 22.05 -5.09
C PHE A 32 -39.68 23.01 -5.91
N TYR A 33 -40.30 23.94 -6.62
CA TYR A 33 -39.63 24.98 -7.38
C TYR A 33 -39.46 26.24 -6.51
N PHE A 34 -38.22 26.70 -6.35
CA PHE A 34 -37.90 27.91 -5.62
C PHE A 34 -38.13 29.10 -6.54
N ARG A 35 -39.08 29.97 -6.18
CA ARG A 35 -39.53 31.07 -7.05
C ARG A 35 -38.92 32.43 -6.69
N ASP A 36 -38.42 32.58 -5.48
CA ASP A 36 -37.78 33.80 -4.98
C ASP A 36 -36.32 33.58 -4.53
N TYR A 37 -35.72 32.46 -4.94
CA TYR A 37 -34.36 32.10 -4.55
C TYR A 37 -33.69 31.20 -5.60
N ASP A 38 -32.57 31.67 -6.14
CA ASP A 38 -31.72 30.89 -7.04
C ASP A 38 -30.84 29.95 -6.22
N ILE A 39 -30.91 28.64 -6.48
CA ILE A 39 -30.16 27.64 -5.72
C ILE A 39 -28.71 27.62 -6.21
N PRO A 40 -27.70 27.94 -5.39
CA PRO A 40 -26.33 27.93 -5.86
C PRO A 40 -25.80 26.51 -6.14
N THR A 41 -24.83 26.41 -7.04
CA THR A 41 -24.13 25.13 -7.30
C THR A 41 -23.42 24.60 -6.06
N GLY A 42 -23.56 23.30 -5.80
CA GLY A 42 -22.98 22.64 -4.62
C GLY A 42 -23.88 22.62 -3.38
N THR A 43 -25.08 23.20 -3.47
CA THR A 43 -26.08 23.16 -2.39
C THR A 43 -26.61 21.74 -2.18
N THR A 44 -26.75 21.33 -0.92
CA THR A 44 -27.45 20.10 -0.53
C THR A 44 -28.79 20.44 0.11
N ALA A 45 -29.77 19.53 0.02
CA ALA A 45 -31.09 19.70 0.63
C ALA A 45 -31.41 18.58 1.62
N SER A 46 -31.85 18.96 2.82
CA SER A 46 -32.48 18.07 3.80
C SER A 46 -33.95 18.42 3.94
N VAL A 47 -34.81 17.40 4.07
CA VAL A 47 -36.25 17.54 4.18
C VAL A 47 -36.69 16.96 5.51
N PHE A 48 -37.41 17.75 6.29
CA PHE A 48 -37.95 17.39 7.58
C PHE A 48 -39.46 17.28 7.49
N ILE A 49 -40.02 16.18 7.97
CA ILE A 49 -41.47 15.99 8.06
C ILE A 49 -41.84 15.69 9.50
N GLN A 50 -42.59 16.61 10.12
CA GLN A 50 -43.18 16.44 11.44
C GLN A 50 -44.59 15.88 11.29
N LYS A 51 -44.82 14.68 11.82
CA LYS A 51 -46.10 13.96 11.79
C LYS A 51 -47.07 14.51 12.86
N PRO A 52 -48.38 14.19 12.81
CA PRO A 52 -49.35 14.61 13.81
C PRO A 52 -49.00 14.19 15.24
N SER A 53 -48.31 13.05 15.42
CA SER A 53 -47.81 12.61 16.73
C SER A 53 -46.68 13.49 17.29
N GLY A 54 -46.17 14.45 16.51
CA GLY A 54 -45.00 15.27 16.83
C GLY A 54 -43.67 14.61 16.46
N LYS A 55 -43.68 13.33 16.04
CA LYS A 55 -42.48 12.63 15.57
C LYS A 55 -42.01 13.21 14.25
N ALA A 56 -40.71 13.48 14.15
CA ALA A 56 -40.10 13.99 12.93
C ALA A 56 -39.31 12.89 12.21
N ILE A 57 -39.23 12.99 10.89
CA ILE A 57 -38.31 12.23 10.05
C ILE A 57 -37.49 13.19 9.19
N GLN A 58 -36.26 12.80 8.90
CA GLN A 58 -35.37 13.51 7.98
C GLN A 58 -35.14 12.66 6.72
N ALA A 59 -35.14 13.30 5.56
CA ALA A 59 -34.82 12.68 4.28
C ALA A 59 -33.91 13.60 3.44
N ALA A 60 -33.18 13.04 2.49
CA ALA A 60 -32.42 13.82 1.52
C ALA A 60 -33.33 14.33 0.40
N GLY A 61 -33.18 15.60 0.02
CA GLY A 61 -33.78 16.18 -1.17
C GLY A 61 -32.79 16.20 -2.34
N ALA A 62 -33.23 15.77 -3.52
CA ALA A 62 -32.40 15.84 -4.72
C ALA A 62 -32.49 17.25 -5.32
N VAL A 63 -31.36 17.98 -5.35
CA VAL A 63 -31.28 19.36 -5.82
C VAL A 63 -31.05 19.40 -7.33
N SER A 64 -31.85 20.19 -8.04
CA SER A 64 -31.64 20.56 -9.44
C SER A 64 -31.36 22.06 -9.52
N VAL A 65 -30.09 22.41 -9.69
CA VAL A 65 -29.63 23.82 -9.77
C VAL A 65 -30.17 24.53 -11.00
N ASN A 66 -30.25 23.83 -12.15
CA ASN A 66 -30.69 24.45 -13.41
C ASN A 66 -32.19 24.77 -13.43
N GLU A 67 -32.96 24.14 -12.55
CA GLU A 67 -34.41 24.30 -12.45
C GLU A 67 -34.82 24.98 -11.14
N ASP A 68 -33.85 25.37 -10.31
CA ASP A 68 -34.05 25.88 -8.95
C ASP A 68 -35.05 25.03 -8.17
N SER A 69 -34.86 23.70 -8.19
CA SER A 69 -35.83 22.77 -7.64
C SER A 69 -35.23 21.75 -6.68
N VAL A 70 -36.07 21.29 -5.74
CA VAL A 70 -35.76 20.17 -4.85
C VAL A 70 -36.81 19.10 -5.03
N THR A 71 -36.37 17.90 -5.40
CA THR A 71 -37.23 16.72 -5.49
C THR A 71 -37.15 15.90 -4.20
N VAL A 72 -38.32 15.62 -3.62
CA VAL A 72 -38.49 14.79 -2.42
C VAL A 72 -39.18 13.50 -2.84
N ASN A 73 -38.47 12.39 -2.72
CA ASN A 73 -39.08 11.08 -2.93
C ASN A 73 -39.90 10.71 -1.70
N THR A 74 -41.21 10.63 -1.85
CA THR A 74 -42.12 10.23 -0.76
C THR A 74 -41.79 8.84 -0.25
N THR A 75 -41.81 8.63 1.06
CA THR A 75 -41.70 7.31 1.65
C THR A 75 -42.96 6.95 2.44
N THR A 76 -43.18 5.66 2.68
CA THR A 76 -44.30 5.18 3.50
C THR A 76 -44.26 5.81 4.89
N GLN A 77 -43.07 6.11 5.43
CA GLN A 77 -42.93 6.79 6.71
C GLN A 77 -43.43 8.23 6.70
N MET A 78 -43.25 8.97 5.60
CA MET A 78 -43.75 10.33 5.45
C MET A 78 -45.28 10.41 5.52
N THR A 79 -45.95 9.35 5.08
CA THR A 79 -47.41 9.26 5.00
C THR A 79 -48.00 8.23 5.97
N ALA A 80 -47.25 7.83 7.00
CA ALA A 80 -47.66 6.72 7.87
C ALA A 80 -48.76 7.10 8.88
N GLU A 81 -48.90 8.38 9.24
CA GLU A 81 -49.87 8.87 10.22
C GLU A 81 -50.96 9.69 9.55
N VAL A 82 -52.22 9.39 9.87
CA VAL A 82 -53.37 10.16 9.39
C VAL A 82 -53.44 11.49 10.13
N GLY A 83 -53.62 12.58 9.39
CA GLY A 83 -53.74 13.94 9.93
C GLY A 83 -52.80 14.94 9.26
N GLU A 84 -52.60 16.07 9.92
CA GLU A 84 -51.76 17.17 9.46
C GLU A 84 -50.30 16.95 9.83
N SER A 85 -49.46 16.85 8.80
CA SER A 85 -48.01 16.87 8.92
C SER A 85 -47.45 18.19 8.38
N ILE A 86 -46.25 18.53 8.83
CA ILE A 86 -45.53 19.72 8.39
C ILE A 86 -44.27 19.28 7.67
N LEU A 87 -44.08 19.76 6.44
CA LEU A 87 -42.85 19.61 5.67
C LEU A 87 -42.04 20.91 5.72
N GLN A 88 -40.75 20.82 6.00
CA GLN A 88 -39.79 21.91 5.90
C GLN A 88 -38.52 21.43 5.22
N MET A 89 -37.93 22.25 4.34
CA MET A 89 -36.66 21.94 3.70
C MET A 89 -35.56 22.86 4.21
N GLN A 90 -34.35 22.32 4.28
CA GLN A 90 -33.11 23.03 4.58
C GLN A 90 -32.18 22.93 3.38
N LEU A 91 -31.80 24.07 2.81
CA LEU A 91 -30.71 24.18 1.85
C LEU A 91 -29.42 24.52 2.60
N MET A 92 -28.34 23.79 2.31
CA MET A 92 -27.04 23.99 2.95
C MET A 92 -25.92 24.17 1.90
N LEU A 93 -25.11 25.22 2.08
CA LEU A 93 -23.92 25.48 1.30
C LEU A 93 -22.85 26.14 2.17
N ASN A 94 -21.65 25.55 2.24
CA ASN A 94 -20.52 26.09 3.03
C ASN A 94 -20.92 26.47 4.46
N GLU A 95 -21.60 25.54 5.16
CA GLU A 95 -22.13 25.70 6.53
C GLU A 95 -23.22 26.77 6.71
N LYS A 96 -23.61 27.48 5.64
CA LYS A 96 -24.75 28.40 5.66
C LYS A 96 -26.04 27.64 5.37
N ASN A 97 -27.09 27.98 6.13
CA ASN A 97 -28.37 27.30 6.09
C ASN A 97 -29.49 28.25 5.69
N ILE A 98 -30.38 27.77 4.83
CA ILE A 98 -31.65 28.42 4.49
C ILE A 98 -32.76 27.41 4.75
N PHE A 99 -33.76 27.78 5.53
CA PHE A 99 -34.92 26.95 5.80
C PHE A 99 -36.13 27.51 5.06
N THR A 100 -36.93 26.65 4.47
CA THR A 100 -38.21 27.05 3.88
C THR A 100 -39.24 27.30 4.98
N PHE A 101 -40.29 28.06 4.67
CA PHE A 101 -41.48 28.06 5.51
C PHE A 101 -42.14 26.68 5.50
N ASN A 102 -42.86 26.37 6.58
CA ASN A 102 -43.61 25.13 6.74
C ASN A 102 -44.63 24.96 5.61
N HIS A 103 -44.63 23.80 4.96
CA HIS A 103 -45.58 23.40 3.95
C HIS A 103 -46.53 22.33 4.53
N PRO A 104 -47.85 22.55 4.50
CA PRO A 104 -48.80 21.59 5.07
C PRO A 104 -48.94 20.34 4.20
N LEU A 105 -48.99 19.18 4.85
CA LEU A 105 -49.23 17.88 4.24
C LEU A 105 -50.41 17.22 4.97
N THR A 106 -51.50 16.96 4.27
CA THR A 106 -52.72 16.36 4.83
C THR A 106 -52.79 14.89 4.41
N ILE A 107 -52.73 13.98 5.39
CA ILE A 107 -52.76 12.54 5.15
C ILE A 107 -54.15 12.00 5.51
N SER A 108 -54.86 11.49 4.50
CA SER A 108 -56.13 10.80 4.66
C SER A 108 -55.93 9.30 4.94
N LYS A 109 -56.89 8.68 5.63
CA LYS A 109 -56.82 7.26 6.01
C LYS A 109 -56.88 6.35 4.78
N SER A 110 -55.99 5.36 4.72
CA SER A 110 -56.06 4.30 3.71
C SER A 110 -57.14 3.27 4.04
N ALA A 111 -57.78 2.71 3.01
CA ALA A 111 -58.68 1.57 3.15
C ALA A 111 -57.92 0.25 3.46
N ILE A 112 -56.60 0.24 3.27
CA ILE A 112 -55.70 -0.87 3.58
C ILE A 112 -54.94 -0.54 4.88
N PRO A 113 -54.82 -1.47 5.85
CA PRO A 113 -54.08 -1.21 7.07
C PRO A 113 -52.60 -0.96 6.77
N VAL A 114 -52.08 0.18 7.26
CA VAL A 114 -50.65 0.54 7.21
C VAL A 114 -50.19 0.70 8.65
N ASN A 115 -49.14 -0.03 9.05
CA ASN A 115 -48.53 0.15 10.36
C ASN A 115 -47.51 1.30 10.29
N SER A 116 -47.59 2.25 11.23
CA SER A 116 -46.57 3.29 11.40
C SER A 116 -45.41 2.69 12.19
N GLU A 117 -44.57 1.90 11.53
CA GLU A 117 -43.36 1.34 12.14
C GLU A 117 -42.21 2.33 11.96
N ASN A 118 -41.72 2.89 13.06
CA ASN A 118 -40.57 3.80 13.15
C ASN A 118 -40.86 5.26 12.79
N GLY A 119 -41.57 5.94 13.68
CA GLY A 119 -41.05 7.24 14.12
C GLY A 119 -40.19 6.98 15.34
N SER A 120 -38.91 6.69 15.10
CA SER A 120 -37.91 6.57 16.15
C SER A 120 -37.50 7.98 16.54
N SER A 121 -37.63 8.27 17.83
CA SER A 121 -37.35 9.59 18.39
C SER A 121 -35.93 9.97 17.98
N PHE A 122 -35.64 11.26 17.82
CA PHE A 122 -34.28 11.79 17.66
C PHE A 122 -33.21 11.11 18.56
N ILE A 123 -33.64 10.56 19.71
CA ILE A 123 -32.84 9.71 20.62
C ILE A 123 -32.45 8.34 20.03
N ASP A 124 -33.33 7.64 19.32
CA ASP A 124 -33.06 6.33 18.73
C ASP A 124 -32.08 6.43 17.56
N GLU A 125 -32.18 7.48 16.73
CA GLU A 125 -31.19 7.77 15.68
C GLU A 125 -29.83 8.16 16.30
N CYS A 126 -29.85 8.86 17.44
CA CYS A 126 -28.63 9.11 18.21
C CYS A 126 -28.07 7.82 18.82
N ILE A 127 -28.91 6.91 19.31
CA ILE A 127 -28.49 5.60 19.84
C ILE A 127 -27.91 4.77 18.70
N GLU A 128 -28.55 4.69 17.54
CA GLU A 128 -28.05 3.96 16.37
C GLU A 128 -26.72 4.57 15.89
N LYS A 129 -26.61 5.90 15.81
CA LYS A 129 -25.33 6.56 15.48
C LYS A 129 -24.25 6.31 16.53
N LEU A 130 -24.61 6.26 17.83
CA LEU A 130 -23.67 5.93 18.91
C LEU A 130 -23.28 4.47 18.88
N GLU A 131 -24.20 3.54 18.61
CA GLU A 131 -23.93 2.11 18.43
C GLU A 131 -23.06 1.87 17.20
N MET A 132 -23.33 2.55 16.08
CA MET A 132 -22.47 2.54 14.90
C MET A 132 -21.10 3.15 15.17
N ALA A 133 -21.02 4.22 15.97
CA ALA A 133 -19.74 4.81 16.37
C ALA A 133 -18.95 3.88 17.31
N THR A 134 -19.62 3.21 18.25
CA THR A 134 -19.04 2.20 19.14
C THR A 134 -18.58 0.99 18.33
N ALA A 135 -19.41 0.44 17.44
CA ALA A 135 -19.06 -0.67 16.57
C ALA A 135 -17.88 -0.30 15.65
N LYS A 136 -17.86 0.91 15.09
CA LYS A 136 -16.74 1.40 14.29
C LYS A 136 -15.47 1.53 15.12
N ALA A 137 -15.56 2.00 16.36
CA ALA A 137 -14.44 2.07 17.30
C ALA A 137 -13.94 0.68 17.72
N GLU A 138 -14.84 -0.30 17.89
CA GLU A 138 -14.50 -1.70 18.15
C GLU A 138 -13.76 -2.32 16.95
N THR A 139 -14.27 -2.18 15.72
CA THR A 139 -13.55 -2.62 14.51
C THR A 139 -12.20 -1.95 14.35
N ALA A 140 -12.09 -0.64 14.60
CA ALA A 140 -10.80 0.07 14.55
C ALA A 140 -9.83 -0.44 15.63
N THR A 141 -10.35 -0.88 16.78
CA THR A 141 -9.55 -1.46 17.85
C THR A 141 -9.09 -2.88 17.48
N ASP A 142 -9.92 -3.67 16.82
CA ASP A 142 -9.56 -5.03 16.39
C ASP A 142 -8.59 -5.00 15.20
N GLU A 143 -8.78 -4.13 14.22
CA GLU A 143 -7.79 -3.86 13.17
C GLU A 143 -6.45 -3.41 13.76
N SER A 144 -6.48 -2.59 14.83
CA SER A 144 -5.29 -2.17 15.56
C SER A 144 -4.61 -3.34 16.30
N LYS A 145 -5.38 -4.26 16.90
CA LYS A 145 -4.85 -5.47 17.52
C LYS A 145 -4.22 -6.40 16.49
N GLU A 146 -4.88 -6.62 15.35
CA GLU A 146 -4.35 -7.44 14.25
C GLU A 146 -3.07 -6.85 13.67
N ALA A 147 -3.04 -5.53 13.45
CA ALA A 147 -1.83 -4.81 13.02
C ALA A 147 -0.70 -4.91 14.06
N THR A 148 -1.04 -4.83 15.35
CA THR A 148 -0.07 -5.00 16.44
C THR A 148 0.47 -6.42 16.50
N GLU A 149 -0.38 -7.44 16.36
CA GLU A 149 0.02 -8.85 16.40
C GLU A 149 0.85 -9.23 15.16
N SER A 150 0.46 -8.74 13.98
CA SER A 150 1.27 -8.86 12.77
C SER A 150 2.63 -8.17 12.94
N SER A 151 2.68 -6.99 13.57
CA SER A 151 3.94 -6.29 13.84
C SER A 151 4.84 -7.05 14.82
N LYS A 152 4.28 -7.64 15.87
CA LYS A 152 5.02 -8.52 16.79
C LYS A 152 5.56 -9.74 16.07
N LYS A 153 4.74 -10.40 15.24
CA LYS A 153 5.16 -11.57 14.45
C LYS A 153 6.33 -11.22 13.53
N THR A 154 6.24 -10.13 12.77
CA THR A 154 7.34 -9.68 11.91
C THR A 154 8.61 -9.36 12.72
N THR A 155 8.45 -8.78 13.92
CA THR A 155 9.60 -8.49 14.81
C THR A 155 10.28 -9.77 15.29
N GLU A 156 9.51 -10.79 15.68
CA GLU A 156 10.07 -12.08 16.09
C GLU A 156 10.72 -12.84 14.92
N GLU A 157 10.12 -12.80 13.74
CA GLU A 157 10.73 -13.34 12.51
C GLU A 157 12.07 -12.64 12.21
N MET A 158 12.13 -11.31 12.32
CA MET A 158 13.37 -10.56 12.13
C MET A 158 14.44 -10.92 13.18
N LYS A 159 14.06 -11.08 14.45
CA LYS A 159 14.98 -11.53 15.51
C LYS A 159 15.53 -12.93 15.21
N GLN A 160 14.69 -13.86 14.78
CA GLN A 160 15.12 -15.21 14.42
C GLN A 160 16.08 -15.19 13.23
N LYS A 161 15.77 -14.45 12.17
CA LYS A 161 16.67 -14.30 11.01
C LYS A 161 18.02 -13.68 11.39
N ALA A 162 18.02 -12.74 12.33
CA ALA A 162 19.25 -12.16 12.87
C ALA A 162 20.08 -13.17 13.67
N GLN A 163 19.43 -13.95 14.54
CA GLN A 163 20.09 -15.01 15.31
C GLN A 163 20.63 -16.14 14.41
N ASN A 164 19.91 -16.47 13.34
CA ASN A 164 20.33 -17.45 12.34
C ASN A 164 21.40 -16.91 11.38
N GLY A 165 21.82 -15.65 11.52
CA GLY A 165 22.88 -15.07 10.70
C GLY A 165 22.47 -14.76 9.25
N GLU A 166 21.17 -14.72 8.92
CA GLU A 166 20.71 -14.42 7.55
C GLU A 166 21.04 -12.97 7.10
N PHE A 167 21.35 -12.10 8.06
CA PHE A 167 21.85 -10.74 7.80
C PHE A 167 23.39 -10.64 7.86
N SER A 168 24.10 -11.73 8.13
CA SER A 168 25.57 -11.71 8.15
C SER A 168 26.13 -11.65 6.73
N ALA A 169 27.24 -10.92 6.57
CA ALA A 169 27.99 -10.93 5.34
C ALA A 169 28.87 -12.19 5.29
N THR A 170 28.92 -12.84 4.14
CA THR A 170 29.76 -14.02 3.92
C THR A 170 30.95 -13.66 3.05
N VAL A 171 32.08 -14.34 3.28
CA VAL A 171 33.30 -14.22 2.47
C VAL A 171 33.78 -15.61 2.11
N ASP A 172 34.01 -15.84 0.82
CA ASP A 172 34.54 -17.10 0.32
C ASP A 172 35.68 -16.88 -0.70
N ALA A 173 36.48 -17.93 -0.91
CA ALA A 173 37.50 -17.96 -1.94
C ALA A 173 36.89 -18.49 -3.26
N GLY A 174 37.07 -17.72 -4.33
CA GLY A 174 36.69 -18.09 -5.67
C GLY A 174 37.80 -18.86 -6.39
N ASN A 175 37.97 -18.57 -7.67
CA ASN A 175 38.98 -19.27 -8.46
C ASN A 175 40.39 -18.80 -8.09
N THR A 176 41.34 -19.73 -8.01
CA THR A 176 42.76 -19.43 -7.81
C THR A 176 43.56 -19.88 -9.02
N ILE A 177 44.22 -18.94 -9.68
CA ILE A 177 45.03 -19.19 -10.89
C ILE A 177 46.48 -18.80 -10.62
N THR A 178 47.41 -19.63 -11.06
CA THR A 178 48.83 -19.28 -11.08
C THR A 178 49.14 -18.44 -12.31
N GLY A 179 49.59 -17.20 -12.12
CA GLY A 179 49.98 -16.27 -13.18
C GLY A 179 51.43 -16.44 -13.63
N GLU A 180 51.80 -15.79 -14.73
CA GLU A 180 53.18 -15.75 -15.23
C GLU A 180 54.14 -15.01 -14.27
N PRO A 181 55.44 -15.35 -14.24
CA PRO A 181 56.38 -14.72 -13.34
C PRO A 181 56.55 -13.24 -13.65
N GLY A 182 56.74 -12.44 -12.59
CA GLY A 182 56.91 -10.98 -12.71
C GLY A 182 55.63 -10.20 -13.01
N THR A 183 54.48 -10.87 -13.14
CA THR A 183 53.17 -10.20 -13.23
C THR A 183 52.71 -9.74 -11.84
N THR A 184 51.79 -8.78 -11.78
CA THR A 184 51.20 -8.32 -10.51
C THR A 184 50.16 -9.32 -10.00
N ALA A 185 50.13 -9.58 -8.69
CA ALA A 185 49.06 -10.35 -8.08
C ALA A 185 47.72 -9.60 -8.17
N ILE A 186 46.63 -10.31 -8.48
CA ILE A 186 45.31 -9.71 -8.65
C ILE A 186 44.33 -10.38 -7.69
N VAL A 187 43.54 -9.55 -7.01
CA VAL A 187 42.36 -9.98 -6.24
C VAL A 187 41.14 -9.30 -6.85
N ARG A 188 40.12 -10.06 -7.20
CA ARG A 188 38.87 -9.54 -7.78
C ARG A 188 37.68 -10.11 -7.03
N ASN A 189 36.80 -9.26 -6.51
CA ASN A 189 35.51 -9.73 -6.00
C ASN A 189 34.59 -10.05 -7.19
N SER A 190 34.23 -11.31 -7.35
CA SER A 190 33.24 -11.79 -8.33
C SER A 190 31.84 -11.97 -7.72
N GLY A 191 31.73 -11.88 -6.39
CA GLY A 191 30.48 -11.90 -5.64
C GLY A 191 29.85 -10.52 -5.45
N THR A 192 28.97 -10.40 -4.45
CA THR A 192 28.34 -9.12 -4.07
C THR A 192 29.03 -8.52 -2.84
N ALA A 193 28.57 -7.33 -2.42
CA ALA A 193 29.06 -6.74 -1.17
C ALA A 193 28.60 -7.51 0.08
N LYS A 194 27.48 -8.25 0.00
CA LYS A 194 26.95 -9.08 1.09
C LYS A 194 27.55 -10.48 1.08
N ASP A 195 27.72 -11.04 -0.12
CA ASP A 195 28.23 -12.39 -0.35
C ASP A 195 29.46 -12.29 -1.24
N ALA A 196 30.58 -11.91 -0.62
CA ALA A 196 31.82 -11.63 -1.34
C ALA A 196 32.54 -12.93 -1.71
N VAL A 197 32.97 -13.03 -2.97
CA VAL A 197 33.75 -14.16 -3.47
C VAL A 197 34.99 -13.61 -4.13
N PHE A 198 36.17 -13.89 -3.58
CA PHE A 198 37.42 -13.32 -4.08
C PHE A 198 38.15 -14.32 -4.99
N ASP A 199 38.28 -13.95 -6.27
CA ASP A 199 39.15 -14.63 -7.22
C ASP A 199 40.60 -14.14 -7.06
N PHE A 200 41.55 -15.07 -7.08
CA PHE A 200 42.98 -14.80 -6.91
C PHE A 200 43.77 -15.17 -8.17
N THR A 201 44.65 -14.27 -8.60
CA THR A 201 45.75 -14.60 -9.52
C THR A 201 47.08 -14.40 -8.80
N ILE A 202 47.80 -15.50 -8.59
CA ILE A 202 49.07 -15.52 -7.85
C ILE A 202 50.20 -15.83 -8.85
N PRO A 203 51.08 -14.86 -9.16
CA PRO A 203 52.22 -15.08 -10.05
C PRO A 203 53.15 -16.16 -9.51
N ARG A 204 53.63 -17.06 -10.37
CA ARG A 204 54.72 -17.98 -10.00
C ARG A 204 56.04 -17.23 -9.82
N GLY A 205 56.97 -17.82 -9.07
CA GLY A 205 58.31 -17.27 -8.90
C GLY A 205 59.05 -17.14 -10.23
N MET A 206 59.88 -16.11 -10.37
CA MET A 206 60.78 -15.98 -11.52
C MET A 206 61.77 -17.16 -11.49
N PRO A 207 61.99 -17.88 -12.60
CA PRO A 207 63.03 -18.89 -12.68
C PRO A 207 64.38 -18.30 -12.29
N GLY A 208 65.18 -19.04 -11.54
CA GLY A 208 66.55 -18.63 -11.25
C GLY A 208 67.36 -18.57 -12.56
N VAL A 209 67.96 -17.42 -12.85
CA VAL A 209 68.91 -17.28 -13.97
C VAL A 209 70.31 -17.28 -13.37
N SER A 210 71.01 -18.40 -13.51
CA SER A 210 72.43 -18.50 -13.18
C SER A 210 73.24 -17.81 -14.28
N THR A 211 73.80 -16.63 -14.03
CA THR A 211 74.62 -15.89 -15.03
C THR A 211 76.12 -16.16 -14.91
N SER A 212 76.58 -16.72 -13.79
CA SER A 212 77.97 -17.08 -13.55
C SER A 212 78.07 -18.20 -12.50
N LEU A 213 78.99 -19.14 -12.68
CA LEU A 213 79.27 -20.20 -11.71
C LEU A 213 80.57 -19.89 -10.97
N SER A 214 80.51 -19.81 -9.63
CA SER A 214 81.73 -19.69 -8.81
C SER A 214 82.54 -21.00 -8.87
N PRO A 215 83.88 -20.94 -8.67
CA PRO A 215 84.70 -22.14 -8.49
C PRO A 215 84.10 -23.11 -7.47
N GLY A 216 84.08 -24.41 -7.79
CA GLY A 216 83.49 -25.47 -6.99
C GLY A 216 81.97 -25.67 -7.16
N ILE A 217 81.31 -24.87 -8.01
CA ILE A 217 79.87 -25.03 -8.32
C ILE A 217 79.70 -25.47 -9.77
N PHE A 218 78.89 -26.50 -9.97
CA PHE A 218 78.38 -26.88 -11.29
C PHE A 218 76.85 -26.90 -11.27
N GLU A 219 76.26 -26.64 -12.44
CA GLU A 219 74.82 -26.65 -12.65
C GLU A 219 74.48 -27.73 -13.67
N MET A 220 73.37 -28.43 -13.42
CA MET A 220 72.80 -29.38 -14.36
C MET A 220 71.41 -28.92 -14.76
N TYR A 221 71.13 -28.88 -16.06
CA TYR A 221 69.83 -28.46 -16.59
C TYR A 221 69.46 -29.32 -17.80
N VAL A 222 68.17 -29.38 -18.13
CA VAL A 222 67.68 -30.04 -19.35
C VAL A 222 67.45 -28.96 -20.40
N ASN A 223 68.04 -29.12 -21.59
CA ASN A 223 67.83 -28.18 -22.69
C ASN A 223 66.50 -28.43 -23.43
N ASP A 224 66.15 -27.55 -24.36
CA ASP A 224 64.88 -27.65 -25.13
C ASP A 224 64.77 -28.94 -25.98
N SER A 225 65.88 -29.62 -26.24
CA SER A 225 65.92 -30.92 -26.93
C SER A 225 65.78 -32.12 -25.97
N GLY A 226 65.61 -31.87 -24.67
CA GLY A 226 65.48 -32.91 -23.64
C GLY A 226 66.81 -33.52 -23.18
N HIS A 227 67.95 -32.92 -23.53
CA HIS A 227 69.28 -33.40 -23.11
C HIS A 227 69.68 -32.80 -21.77
N LEU A 228 70.22 -33.64 -20.88
CA LEU A 228 70.85 -33.21 -19.64
C LEU A 228 72.22 -32.59 -19.94
N MET A 229 72.35 -31.31 -19.64
CA MET A 229 73.55 -30.51 -19.84
C MET A 229 74.24 -30.25 -18.50
N LEU A 230 75.56 -30.19 -18.53
CA LEU A 230 76.41 -29.76 -17.41
C LEU A 230 77.02 -28.42 -17.78
N ARG A 231 76.92 -27.45 -16.87
CA ARG A 231 77.65 -26.19 -16.94
C ARG A 231 78.56 -26.09 -15.72
N HIS A 232 79.81 -25.71 -15.93
CA HIS A 232 80.80 -25.51 -14.86
C HIS A 232 81.62 -24.23 -15.12
N ASN A 233 82.43 -23.83 -14.16
CA ASN A 233 83.36 -22.71 -14.32
C ASN A 233 84.47 -23.08 -15.32
N ASP A 234 84.72 -22.25 -16.33
CA ASP A 234 85.73 -22.50 -17.37
C ASP A 234 87.18 -22.49 -16.84
N ASN A 235 87.42 -21.95 -15.64
CA ASN A 235 88.72 -21.93 -14.98
C ASN A 235 89.00 -23.20 -14.15
N GLU A 236 88.09 -24.17 -14.16
CA GLU A 236 88.23 -25.44 -13.44
C GLU A 236 88.05 -26.62 -14.40
N PRO A 237 88.65 -27.78 -14.10
CA PRO A 237 88.36 -29.00 -14.85
C PRO A 237 86.87 -29.34 -14.75
N ALA A 238 86.34 -29.98 -15.79
CA ALA A 238 84.98 -30.48 -15.76
C ALA A 238 84.76 -31.39 -14.54
N PRO A 239 83.62 -31.27 -13.83
CA PRO A 239 83.27 -32.15 -12.72
C PRO A 239 83.42 -33.63 -13.10
N PRO A 240 83.95 -34.50 -12.20
CA PRO A 240 84.22 -35.91 -12.48
C PRO A 240 82.93 -36.74 -12.49
N LEU A 241 82.10 -36.49 -13.50
CA LEU A 241 80.83 -37.13 -13.74
C LEU A 241 80.97 -38.20 -14.82
N THR A 242 80.44 -39.39 -14.57
CA THR A 242 80.40 -40.49 -15.53
C THR A 242 79.03 -41.16 -15.55
N ILE A 243 78.68 -41.85 -16.63
CA ILE A 243 77.47 -42.68 -16.69
C ILE A 243 77.90 -44.13 -16.49
N GLN A 244 77.36 -44.79 -15.47
CA GLN A 244 77.57 -46.21 -15.19
C GLN A 244 76.20 -46.86 -15.00
N ASP A 245 75.91 -47.93 -15.76
CA ASP A 245 74.63 -48.65 -15.72
C ASP A 245 73.39 -47.75 -15.80
N GLY A 246 73.44 -46.71 -16.65
CA GLY A 246 72.35 -45.74 -16.84
C GLY A 246 72.19 -44.73 -15.69
N ARG A 247 73.10 -44.71 -14.72
CA ARG A 247 73.12 -43.75 -13.61
C ARG A 247 74.26 -42.77 -13.79
N LEU A 248 73.99 -41.50 -13.51
CA LEU A 248 75.02 -40.48 -13.42
C LEU A 248 75.74 -40.61 -12.07
N ILE A 249 77.05 -40.82 -12.11
CA ILE A 249 77.91 -41.02 -10.93
C ILE A 249 78.86 -39.83 -10.81
N TYR A 250 78.88 -39.21 -9.63
CA TYR A 250 79.87 -38.21 -9.25
C TYR A 250 80.94 -38.85 -8.39
N THR A 251 82.20 -38.80 -8.85
CA THR A 251 83.33 -39.42 -8.15
C THR A 251 84.10 -38.38 -7.34
N LEU A 252 84.11 -38.53 -6.01
CA LEU A 252 84.99 -37.74 -5.13
C LEU A 252 86.40 -38.34 -5.18
N SER A 253 87.39 -37.52 -5.49
CA SER A 253 88.82 -37.87 -5.42
C SER A 253 89.39 -37.64 -4.02
#